data_AF-A0ABD3FM09-F1
#
_entry.id   AF-A0ABD3FM09-F1
#
_cell.length_a   1.000
_cell.length_b   1.000
_cell.length_c   1.000
_cell.angle_alpha   90.00
_cell.angle_beta   90.00
_cell.angle_gamma   90.00
#
_symmetry.space_group_name_H-M   'P 1'
#
loop_
_entity.id
_entity.type
_entity.pdbx_description
1 polymer ?
#
loop_
_entity_poly.entity_id
_entity_poly.type
_entity_poly.pdbx_seq_one_letter_code
_entity_poly.pdbx_strand_id
1 'polypeptide(L)' 'MLLGDSDGNRYTPFIIFKVKPSKDSAIQRENDSSRYGFGVRNWKDVRNIRAETELEVFGNSKGWWNESWQLHF' A
#
# COMPACT_ATOMS: atom_id res chain seq x y z
N MET A 1 13.24 9.13 -0.23
CA MET A 1 14.08 7.92 -0.05
C MET A 1 14.23 7.27 -1.42
N LEU A 2 15.46 6.91 -1.81
CA LEU A 2 15.74 6.20 -3.06
C LEU A 2 15.93 4.72 -2.70
N LEU A 3 15.16 3.82 -3.31
CA LEU A 3 15.47 2.38 -3.25
C LEU A 3 16.53 2.10 -4.32
N GLY A 4 17.61 1.46 -3.92
CA GLY A 4 18.65 1.05 -4.85
C GLY A 4 19.48 -0.09 -4.28
N ASP A 5 20.11 -0.85 -5.16
CA ASP A 5 21.01 -1.94 -4.79
C ASP A 5 22.48 -1.50 -4.83
N SER A 6 23.38 -2.42 -4.46
CA SER A 6 24.83 -2.18 -4.46
C SER A 6 25.41 -1.95 -5.86
N ASP A 7 24.71 -2.39 -6.90
CA ASP A 7 25.14 -2.26 -8.29
C ASP A 7 24.74 -0.89 -8.88
N GLY A 8 24.06 -0.05 -8.08
CA GLY A 8 23.62 1.28 -8.47
C GLY A 8 22.29 1.30 -9.21
N ASN A 9 21.59 0.17 -9.29
CA ASN A 9 20.25 0.12 -9.85
C ASN A 9 19.30 0.91 -8.94
N ARG A 10 18.40 1.67 -9.56
CA ARG A 10 17.39 2.46 -8.85
C ARG A 10 16.04 1.84 -9.06
N TYR A 11 15.30 1.67 -7.97
CA TYR A 11 13.95 1.14 -7.98
C TYR A 11 12.97 2.22 -7.57
N THR A 12 11.78 2.18 -8.17
CA THR A 12 10.68 3.06 -7.76
C THR A 12 10.34 2.79 -6.30
N PRO A 13 10.37 3.81 -5.43
CA PRO A 13 10.00 3.65 -4.02
C PRO A 13 8.54 3.23 -3.88
N PHE A 14 8.23 2.51 -2.81
CA PHE A 14 6.86 2.26 -2.36
C PHE A 14 6.63 2.91 -0.99
N ILE A 15 5.37 3.24 -0.70
CA ILE A 15 4.96 3.87 0.56
C ILE A 15 3.91 3.01 1.24
N ILE A 16 4.06 2.83 2.56
CA ILE A 16 3.04 2.18 3.41
C ILE A 16 2.51 3.21 4.41
N PHE A 17 1.23 3.51 4.32
CA PHE A 17 0.52 4.31 5.31
C PHE A 17 -0.04 3.44 6.43
N LYS A 18 -0.01 3.97 7.66
CA LYS A 18 -0.75 3.38 8.77
C LYS A 18 -2.23 3.69 8.63
N VAL A 19 -3.04 2.67 8.36
CA VAL A 19 -4.49 2.76 8.17
C VAL A 19 -5.20 1.95 9.24
N LYS A 20 -6.21 2.54 9.88
CA LYS A 20 -7.05 1.82 10.84
C LYS A 20 -7.93 0.80 10.10
N PRO A 21 -7.92 -0.48 10.48
CA PRO A 21 -8.80 -1.48 9.88
C PRO A 21 -10.28 -1.12 10.05
N SER A 22 -11.09 -1.57 9.10
CA SER A 22 -12.55 -1.57 9.25
C SER A 22 -12.96 -2.48 10.42
N LYS A 23 -14.02 -2.09 11.14
CA LYS A 23 -14.64 -2.97 12.14
C LYS A 23 -15.43 -4.11 11.49
N ASP A 24 -15.89 -3.89 10.27
CA ASP A 24 -16.57 -4.90 9.44
C ASP A 24 -15.51 -5.70 8.67
N SER A 25 -15.50 -7.02 8.88
CA SER A 25 -14.51 -7.93 8.29
C SER A 25 -14.70 -8.14 6.79
N ALA A 26 -15.93 -8.07 6.27
CA ALA A 26 -16.20 -8.18 4.84
C ALA A 26 -15.66 -6.94 4.11
N ILE A 27 -15.90 -5.75 4.68
CA ILE A 27 -15.33 -4.50 4.17
C ILE A 27 -13.81 -4.50 4.30
N GLN A 28 -13.25 -5.01 5.40
CA GLN A 28 -11.79 -5.10 5.56
C GLN A 28 -11.17 -5.97 4.46
N ARG A 29 -11.76 -7.14 4.19
CA ARG A 29 -11.30 -8.03 3.12
C ARG A 29 -11.34 -7.36 1.75
N GLU A 30 -12.40 -6.61 1.46
CA GLU A 30 -12.51 -5.85 0.21
C GLU A 30 -11.48 -4.71 0.12
N ASN A 31 -11.22 -4.02 1.23
CA ASN A 31 -10.19 -2.99 1.29
C ASN A 31 -8.81 -3.58 0.98
N ASP A 32 -8.50 -4.74 1.57
CA ASP A 32 -7.21 -5.40 1.37
C ASP A 32 -7.06 -5.92 -0.07
N SER A 33 -8.10 -6.56 -0.63
CA SER A 33 -8.03 -7.14 -1.98
C SER A 33 -8.08 -6.12 -3.11
N SER A 34 -8.90 -5.08 -2.97
CA SER A 34 -9.28 -4.23 -4.11
C SER A 34 -8.85 -2.78 -3.95
N ARG A 35 -8.46 -2.39 -2.73
CA ARG A 35 -8.12 -1.00 -2.38
C ARG A 35 -6.76 -0.92 -1.67
N TYR A 36 -5.94 -1.96 -1.76
CA TYR A 36 -4.58 -2.01 -1.22
C TYR A 36 -4.50 -1.60 0.26
N GLY A 37 -5.51 -2.00 1.04
CA GLY A 37 -5.65 -1.74 2.47
C GLY A 37 -6.22 -0.37 2.84
N PHE A 38 -6.67 0.42 1.85
CA PHE A 38 -7.37 1.68 2.09
C PHE A 38 -8.89 1.50 2.12
N GLY A 39 -9.55 2.26 2.99
CA GLY A 39 -11.01 2.41 2.94
C GLY A 39 -11.46 3.22 1.71
N VAL A 40 -12.72 3.04 1.32
CA VAL A 40 -13.32 3.63 0.10
C VAL A 40 -13.07 5.14 -0.10
N ARG A 41 -13.07 5.92 0.99
CA ARG A 41 -12.89 7.38 0.92
C ARG A 41 -11.46 7.74 0.52
N ASN A 42 -10.47 7.21 1.25
CA ASN A 42 -9.06 7.50 1.00
C ASN A 42 -8.57 6.83 -0.28
N TRP A 43 -9.16 5.68 -0.65
CA TRP A 43 -8.81 4.98 -1.88
C TRP A 43 -9.01 5.82 -3.13
N LYS A 44 -10.00 6.71 -3.16
CA LYS A 44 -10.23 7.60 -4.31
C LYS A 44 -8.99 8.45 -4.61
N ASP A 45 -8.41 9.06 -3.59
CA ASP A 45 -7.26 9.96 -3.75
C ASP A 45 -5.98 9.15 -3.99
N VAL A 46 -5.79 8.05 -3.26
CA VAL A 46 -4.63 7.15 -3.45
C VAL A 46 -4.62 6.56 -4.86
N ARG A 47 -5.78 6.15 -5.39
CA ARG A 47 -5.89 5.64 -6.75
C ARG A 47 -5.44 6.67 -7.78
N ASN A 48 -5.83 7.93 -7.61
CA ASN A 48 -5.39 9.00 -8.51
C ASN A 48 -3.88 9.22 -8.41
N ILE A 49 -3.32 9.27 -7.20
CA ILE A 49 -1.87 9.37 -6.99
C ILE A 49 -1.14 8.23 -7.69
N ARG A 50 -1.59 6.98 -7.55
CA ARG A 50 -0.97 5.82 -8.23
C ARG A 50 -1.16 5.80 -9.74
N ALA A 51 -2.15 6.52 -10.27
CA ALA A 51 -2.38 6.60 -11.72
C ALA A 51 -1.57 7.75 -12.34
N GLU A 52 -1.41 8.86 -11.62
CA GLU A 52 -0.66 10.04 -12.04
C GLU A 52 0.84 9.91 -11.75
N THR A 53 1.22 9.04 -10.82
CA THR A 53 2.61 8.76 -10.44
C THR A 53 2.87 7.26 -10.56
N GLU A 54 4.10 6.87 -10.87
CA GLU A 54 4.52 5.45 -10.84
C GLU A 54 4.69 4.91 -9.40
N LEU A 55 4.26 5.67 -8.40
CA LEU A 55 4.47 5.34 -6.99
C LEU A 55 3.52 4.24 -6.54
N GLU A 56 4.08 3.19 -5.94
CA GLU A 56 3.25 2.18 -5.28
C GLU A 56 2.90 2.61 -3.86
N VAL A 57 1.59 2.65 -3.56
CA VAL A 57 1.09 3.10 -2.26
C VAL A 57 0.14 2.07 -1.67
N PHE A 58 0.43 1.68 -0.42
CA PHE A 58 -0.29 0.66 0.33
C PHE A 58 -0.70 1.18 1.71
N GLY A 59 -1.72 0.57 2.30
CA GLY A 59 -2.20 0.86 3.64
C GLY A 59 -2.23 -0.40 4.50
N ASN A 60 -1.77 -0.33 5.74
CA ASN A 60 -1.99 -1.42 6.70
C ASN A 60 -2.05 -0.91 8.15
N SER A 61 -2.48 -1.78 9.08
CA SER A 61 -2.64 -1.39 10.50
C SER A 61 -1.35 -1.01 11.21
N LYS A 62 -0.19 -1.40 10.66
CA LYS A 62 1.12 -1.27 11.29
C LYS A 62 1.88 -0.04 10.79
N GLY A 63 1.70 0.34 9.53
CA GLY A 63 2.41 1.45 8.86
C GLY A 63 3.82 1.11 8.40
N TRP A 64 4.15 -0.19 8.29
CA TRP A 64 5.45 -0.68 7.82
C TRP A 64 5.28 -2.08 7.19
N TRP A 65 6.29 -2.52 6.46
CA TRP A 65 6.31 -3.81 5.78
C TRP A 65 6.36 -4.97 6.77
N ASN A 66 5.38 -5.88 6.75
CA ASN A 66 5.33 -6.98 7.71
C ASN A 66 5.03 -8.32 7.03
N GLU A 67 5.19 -9.41 7.79
CA GLU A 67 5.11 -10.79 7.29
C GLU A 67 3.80 -11.13 6.57
N SER A 68 2.67 -10.51 6.95
CA SER A 68 1.40 -10.79 6.27
C SER A 68 1.35 -10.27 4.83
N TRP A 69 2.33 -9.45 4.42
CA TRP A 69 2.49 -8.92 3.06
C TRP A 69 3.62 -9.61 2.27
N GLN A 70 4.39 -10.51 2.89
CA GLN A 70 5.50 -11.22 2.23
C GLN A 70 5.04 -12.31 1.24
N LEU A 71 3.77 -12.76 1.31
CA LEU A 71 3.26 -13.92 0.56
C LEU A 71 2.64 -13.58 -0.81
N HIS A 72 2.83 -12.36 -1.32
CA HIS A 72 2.27 -11.92 -2.60
C HIS A 72 3.32 -11.59 -3.68
N PHE A 73 4.58 -11.98 -3.47
CA PHE A 73 5.68 -11.88 -4.44
C PHE A 73 6.19 -13.26 -4.84
#